data_AF-A0A537R281-F1
#
_entry.id   AF-A0A537R281-F1
#
_cell.length_a   1.000
_cell.length_b   1.000
_cell.length_c   1.000
_cell.angle_alpha   90.00
_cell.angle_beta   90.00
_cell.angle_gamma   90.00
#
_symmetry.space_group_name_H-M   'P 1'
#
loop_
_entity.id
_entity.type
_entity.pdbx_description
1 polymer ?
#
loop_
_entity_poly.entity_id
_entity_poly.type
_entity_poly.pdbx_seq_one_letter_code
_entity_poly.pdbx_strand_id
1 'polypeptide(L)' 'HMQSDELLLFSTDYPHWQFDGDAALPEGISSDLVRKIMIDNPYATYSRLMLPMVKETTA' A
#
# COMPACT_ATOMS: atom_id res chain seq x y z
N HIS A 1 -0.12 4.79 -20.99
CA HIS A 1 0.73 3.86 -20.23
C HIS A 1 1.53 4.68 -19.22
N MET A 2 1.46 4.37 -17.93
CA MET A 2 2.30 5.04 -16.93
C MET A 2 3.74 4.54 -17.11
N GLN A 3 4.71 5.46 -17.17
CA GLN A 3 6.10 5.12 -17.48
C GLN A 3 6.89 4.59 -16.26
N SER A 4 6.22 4.34 -15.14
CA SER A 4 6.81 3.83 -13.91
C SER A 4 5.74 3.13 -13.07
N ASP A 5 6.15 2.05 -12.41
CA ASP A 5 5.40 1.28 -11.42
C ASP A 5 5.81 1.61 -9.97
N GLU A 6 6.74 2.56 -9.77
CA GLU A 6 7.21 3.02 -8.45
C GLU A 6 6.29 4.07 -7.81
N LEU A 7 5.39 4.65 -8.60
CA LEU A 7 4.56 5.78 -8.17
C LEU A 7 3.24 5.36 -7.50
N LEU A 8 2.84 4.09 -7.64
CA LEU A 8 1.54 3.61 -7.19
C LEU A 8 1.63 3.03 -5.77
N LEU A 9 0.74 3.50 -4.90
CA LEU A 9 0.57 2.97 -3.54
C LEU A 9 -0.88 2.54 -3.36
N PHE A 10 -1.08 1.34 -2.80
CA PHE A 10 -2.42 0.85 -2.50
C PHE A 10 -3.02 1.55 -1.26
N SER A 11 -4.30 1.91 -1.33
CA SER A 11 -5.09 2.41 -0.22
C SER A 11 -6.52 1.86 -0.34
N THR A 12 -7.11 1.48 0.80
CA THR A 12 -8.52 1.05 0.86
C THR A 12 -9.50 2.22 0.92
N ASP A 13 -9.00 3.43 1.21
CA ASP A 13 -9.80 4.63 1.45
C ASP A 13 -10.90 4.48 2.53
N TYR A 14 -10.71 3.56 3.49
CA TYR A 14 -11.65 3.38 4.59
C TYR A 14 -11.78 4.65 5.46
N PRO A 15 -13.00 5.09 5.86
CA PRO A 15 -14.30 4.40 5.74
C PRO A 15 -15.15 4.85 4.54
N HIS A 16 -14.57 5.43 3.48
CA HIS A 16 -15.36 5.93 2.35
C HIS A 16 -16.12 4.79 1.65
N TRP A 17 -17.44 4.98 1.53
CA TRP A 17 -18.41 3.95 1.14
C TRP A 17 -18.61 3.88 -0.38
N GLN A 18 -17.52 3.85 -1.15
CA GLN A 18 -17.59 3.78 -2.62
C GLN A 18 -17.31 2.40 -3.19
N PHE A 19 -17.16 1.38 -2.34
CA PHE A 19 -16.87 0.03 -2.78
C PHE A 19 -17.66 -0.99 -1.94
N ASP A 20 -18.67 -1.61 -2.55
CA ASP A 20 -19.51 -2.65 -1.94
C ASP A 20 -18.94 -4.08 -2.13
N GLY A 21 -17.77 -4.22 -2.76
CA GLY A 21 -17.17 -5.52 -3.10
C GLY A 21 -15.94 -5.87 -2.27
N ASP A 22 -15.63 -7.16 -2.17
CA ASP A 22 -14.41 -7.65 -1.49
C ASP A 22 -13.16 -7.65 -2.41
N ALA A 23 -13.36 -7.42 -3.72
CA ALA A 23 -12.30 -7.45 -4.72
C ALA A 23 -11.55 -6.11 -4.81
N ALA A 24 -10.73 -5.80 -3.80
CA ALA A 24 -10.02 -4.53 -3.71
C ALA A 24 -8.98 -4.28 -4.83
N LEU A 25 -8.61 -5.31 -5.59
CA LEU A 25 -7.68 -5.22 -6.71
C LEU A 25 -8.38 -5.62 -8.02
N PRO A 26 -8.12 -4.90 -9.12
CA PRO A 26 -8.67 -5.27 -10.43
C PRO A 26 -8.07 -6.59 -10.93
N GLU A 27 -8.78 -7.27 -11.83
CA GLU A 27 -8.24 -8.45 -12.51
C GLU A 27 -7.13 -8.05 -13.52
N GLY A 28 -6.22 -8.98 -13.82
CA GLY A 28 -5.20 -8.81 -14.87
C GLY A 28 -3.93 -8.05 -14.46
N ILE A 29 -3.82 -7.60 -13.21
CA ILE A 29 -2.57 -7.08 -12.64
C ILE A 29 -1.66 -8.25 -12.24
N SER A 30 -0.36 -8.14 -12.54
CA SER A 30 0.62 -9.16 -12.17
C SER A 30 0.82 -9.21 -10.65
N SER A 31 1.13 -10.41 -10.12
CA SER A 31 1.46 -10.60 -8.70
C SER A 31 2.62 -9.71 -8.23
N ASP A 32 3.58 -9.47 -9.11
CA ASP A 32 4.75 -8.65 -8.81
C ASP A 32 4.36 -7.18 -8.63
N LEU A 33 3.45 -6.66 -9.47
CA LEU A 33 2.92 -5.32 -9.31
C LEU A 33 2.07 -5.21 -8.04
N VAL A 34 1.26 -6.23 -7.71
CA VAL A 34 0.51 -6.27 -6.44
C VAL A 34 1.45 -6.11 -5.25
N ARG A 35 2.51 -6.93 -5.20
CA ARG A 35 3.51 -6.86 -4.15
C ARG A 35 4.12 -5.45 -4.07
N LYS A 36 4.49 -4.90 -5.23
CA LYS A 36 5.16 -3.61 -5.32
C LYS A 36 4.31 -2.47 -4.76
N ILE A 37 3.05 -2.35 -5.19
CA ILE A 37 2.16 -1.26 -4.75
C ILE A 37 1.67 -1.40 -3.30
N MET A 38 1.61 -2.64 -2.77
CA MET A 38 1.12 -2.90 -1.41
C MET A 38 2.22 -2.88 -0.35
N ILE A 39 3.47 -3.18 -0.74
CA ILE A 39 4.57 -3.40 0.20
C ILE A 39 5.78 -2.54 -0.17
N ASP A 40 6.38 -2.78 -1.34
CA ASP A 40 7.71 -2.24 -1.65
C ASP A 40 7.68 -0.71 -1.86
N ASN A 41 6.68 -0.19 -2.59
CA ASN A 41 6.52 1.26 -2.83
C ASN A 41 6.15 2.04 -1.55
N PRO A 42 5.17 1.61 -0.72
CA PRO A 42 4.91 2.26 0.57
C PRO A 42 6.14 2.31 1.47
N TYR A 43 6.96 1.26 1.48
CA TYR A 43 8.18 1.22 2.26
C TYR A 43 9.27 2.16 1.73
N ALA A 44 9.43 2.25 0.41
CA ALA A 44 10.32 3.22 -0.21
C ALA A 44 9.86 4.68 0.04
N THR A 45 8.54 4.89 0.13
CA THR A 45 7.93 6.21 0.32
C THR A 45 7.96 6.67 1.78
N TYR A 46 7.70 5.77 2.73
CA TYR A 46 7.56 6.09 4.14
C TYR A 46 8.65 5.43 4.99
N SER A 47 9.80 6.08 5.14
CA SER A 47 10.94 5.54 5.92
C SER A 47 10.56 5.12 7.35
N ARG A 48 9.53 5.75 7.95
CA ARG A 48 9.05 5.40 9.29
C ARG A 48 8.51 3.97 9.39
N LEU A 49 8.01 3.40 8.29
CA LEU A 49 7.52 2.02 8.25
C LEU A 49 8.65 0.98 8.30
N MET A 50 9.89 1.38 8.04
CA MET A 50 11.09 0.54 8.14
C MET A 50 11.73 0.57 9.52
N LEU A 51 11.34 1.51 10.38
CA LEU A 51 11.94 1.65 11.69
C LEU A 51 11.38 0.59 12.65
N PRO A 52 12.23 -0.01 13.50
CA PRO A 52 11.75 -0.85 14.58
C PRO A 52 10.81 -0.02 15.46
N MET A 53 9.64 -0.57 15.77
CA MET A 53 8.64 0.11 16.58
C MET A 53 9.23 0.38 17.98
N VAL A 54 9.56 1.63 18.27
CA VAL A 54 9.87 2.05 19.63
C VAL A 54 8.54 2.13 20.36
N LYS A 55 8.26 1.17 21.25
CA LYS A 55 7.11 1.27 22.14
C LYS A 55 7.34 2.47 23.05
N GLU A 56 6.50 3.49 22.96
CA GLU A 56 6.45 4.53 23.97
C GLU A 56 6.14 3.87 25.32
N THR A 57 7.12 3.88 26.22
CA THR A 57 6.90 3.51 27.61
C THR A 57 6.28 4.73 28.27
N THR A 58 4.95 4.78 28.29
CA THR A 58 4.22 5.75 29.09
C THR A 58 4.42 5.38 30.56
N ALA A 59 5.02 6.30 31.32
CA ALA A 59 5.20 6.22 32.77
C ALA A 59 3.91 6.59 33.51
#